data_AF-A0ABD3NGD2-F1
#
_entry.id   AF-A0ABD3NGD2-F1
#
_cell.length_a   1.000
_cell.length_b   1.000
_cell.length_c   1.000
_cell.angle_alpha   90.00
_cell.angle_beta   90.00
_cell.angle_gamma   90.00
#
_symmetry.space_group_name_H-M   'P 1'
#
loop_
_entity.id
_entity.type
_entity.pdbx_description
1 polymer ?
#
loop_
_entity_poly.entity_id
_entity_poly.type
_entity_poly.pdbx_seq_one_letter_code
_entity_poly.pdbx_strand_id
1 'polypeptide(L)'
;MAEFTANIHDGRGPVQTNGLRDYRVRRRVALVVITGMMTVFWTGASIGWGPMQLLLEGDGAFEDQCTKYEPRPCPAQTTKLLNVNFYAQLTLILSPVFGIFMDLYGPLCMTTLSTVFLIAGFGGVILAVARDIDVLLYISFFFVSMMTMTTYQSIIQVGMLFRGKTQQRVILLMNALLDSGTLTYLGLWAIQDASGVRLEFLISAYLLAGTCVFGAAMYLWHVVVPVSAGANDNNEETTEEPKLVANAEEREGNIDREGGPMPKGANFTMAETKSLNDNLYLRIGDPEIKVNTKKSKDDGQDVAIPPNDSTTVDNAVAPNDGYGEDGDGNHVLVSELSILQQLKSKQFLLLLVFYTFYSCFNVMH
;
A
#
# COMPACT_ATOMS: atom_id res chain seq x y z
N MET A 1 -43.88 20.54 57.04
CA MET A 1 -42.75 20.15 56.19
C MET A 1 -43.11 18.84 55.52
N ALA A 2 -43.71 18.91 54.34
CA ALA A 2 -44.02 17.74 53.51
C ALA A 2 -43.27 17.96 52.19
N GLU A 3 -42.28 17.09 51.94
CA GLU A 3 -41.45 17.06 50.75
C GLU A 3 -42.28 16.62 49.55
N PHE A 4 -42.47 17.53 48.60
CA PHE A 4 -43.16 17.29 47.35
C PHE A 4 -42.12 16.87 46.30
N THR A 5 -41.76 15.59 46.29
CA THR A 5 -40.91 14.99 45.25
C THR A 5 -41.72 14.83 43.97
N ALA A 6 -41.65 15.84 43.10
CA ALA A 6 -42.18 15.79 41.75
C ALA A 6 -41.37 14.78 40.92
N ASN A 7 -41.88 13.55 40.83
CA ASN A 7 -41.40 12.52 39.92
C ASN A 7 -41.82 12.92 38.48
N ILE A 8 -40.99 13.72 37.82
CA ILE A 8 -41.13 13.99 36.39
C ILE A 8 -40.69 12.72 35.65
N HIS A 9 -41.66 11.86 35.35
CA HIS A 9 -41.51 10.82 34.34
C HIS A 9 -41.33 11.51 32.98
N ASP A 10 -40.08 11.78 32.58
CA ASP A 10 -39.73 12.25 31.26
C ASP A 10 -40.07 11.13 30.26
N GLY A 11 -41.24 11.23 29.65
CA GLY A 11 -41.79 10.28 28.67
C GLY A 11 -41.05 10.25 27.32
N ARG A 12 -39.73 10.46 27.33
CA ARG A 12 -38.89 10.25 26.15
C ARG A 12 -38.77 8.75 25.91
N GLY A 13 -39.65 8.26 25.03
CA GLY A 13 -39.52 6.92 24.45
C GLY A 13 -38.12 6.71 23.86
N PRO A 14 -37.66 5.45 23.73
CA PRO A 14 -36.32 5.12 23.26
C PRO A 14 -36.05 5.80 21.92
N VAL A 15 -35.19 6.82 21.95
CA VAL A 15 -34.80 7.62 20.79
C VAL A 15 -34.16 6.69 19.74
N GLN A 16 -34.57 6.83 18.48
CA GLN A 16 -34.15 6.08 17.29
C GLN A 16 -32.63 6.18 16.99
N THR A 17 -31.78 5.68 17.88
CA THR A 17 -30.32 5.72 17.75
C THR A 17 -29.75 4.62 16.86
N ASN A 18 -30.56 3.60 16.53
CA ASN A 18 -30.11 2.45 15.75
C ASN A 18 -29.78 2.81 14.29
N GLY A 19 -30.56 3.67 13.63
CA GLY A 19 -30.35 4.01 12.21
C GLY A 19 -29.05 4.76 11.92
N LEU A 20 -28.66 5.70 12.80
CA LEU A 20 -27.43 6.49 12.64
C LEU A 20 -26.16 5.66 12.89
N ARG A 21 -26.25 4.61 13.71
CA ARG A 21 -25.14 3.69 13.97
C ARG A 21 -24.86 2.85 12.72
N ASP A 22 -25.91 2.26 12.15
CA ASP A 22 -25.79 1.38 10.97
C ASP A 22 -25.23 2.13 9.76
N TYR A 23 -25.63 3.38 9.57
CA TYR A 23 -25.14 4.19 8.47
C TYR A 23 -23.64 4.49 8.54
N ARG A 24 -23.12 4.79 9.74
CA ARG A 24 -21.68 5.02 9.96
C ARG A 24 -20.87 3.75 9.70
N VAL A 25 -21.37 2.59 10.10
CA VAL A 25 -20.71 1.30 9.85
C VAL A 25 -20.64 1.02 8.36
N ARG A 26 -21.75 1.18 7.62
CA ARG A 26 -21.80 0.95 6.16
C ARG A 26 -20.79 1.81 5.41
N ARG A 27 -20.68 3.10 5.74
CA ARG A 27 -19.71 4.01 5.10
C ARG A 27 -18.26 3.60 5.35
N ARG A 28 -17.92 3.18 6.57
CA ARG A 28 -16.57 2.69 6.90
C ARG A 28 -16.24 1.41 6.17
N VAL A 29 -17.19 0.48 6.06
CA VAL A 29 -17.02 -0.76 5.28
C VAL A 29 -16.82 -0.44 3.79
N ALA A 30 -17.61 0.48 3.23
CA ALA A 30 -17.43 0.92 1.84
C ALA A 30 -16.03 1.50 1.61
N LEU A 31 -15.52 2.31 2.55
CA LEU A 31 -14.16 2.84 2.48
C LEU A 31 -13.10 1.74 2.54
N VAL A 32 -13.25 0.75 3.43
CA VAL A 32 -12.36 -0.43 3.48
C VAL A 32 -12.35 -1.17 2.14
N VAL A 33 -13.52 -1.41 1.53
CA VAL A 33 -13.61 -2.11 0.24
C VAL A 33 -12.92 -1.32 -0.88
N ILE A 34 -13.21 -0.02 -0.99
CA ILE A 34 -12.62 0.84 -2.01
C ILE A 34 -11.11 0.97 -1.83
N THR A 35 -10.63 1.17 -0.60
CA THR A 35 -9.18 1.18 -0.33
C THR A 35 -8.55 -0.18 -0.63
N GLY A 36 -9.22 -1.29 -0.33
CA GLY A 36 -8.77 -2.61 -0.74
C GLY A 36 -8.59 -2.74 -2.26
N MET A 37 -9.53 -2.22 -3.05
CA MET A 37 -9.38 -2.15 -4.52
C MET A 37 -8.20 -1.28 -4.95
N MET A 38 -8.02 -0.10 -4.32
CA MET A 38 -6.84 0.75 -4.56
C MET A 38 -5.54 -0.01 -4.30
N THR A 39 -5.50 -0.75 -3.19
CA THR A 39 -4.35 -1.52 -2.74
C THR A 39 -4.02 -2.68 -3.67
N VAL A 40 -5.00 -3.52 -4.04
CA VAL A 40 -4.77 -4.67 -4.92
C VAL A 40 -4.36 -4.22 -6.31
N PHE A 41 -5.15 -3.34 -6.91
CA PHE A 41 -4.91 -2.99 -8.31
C PHE A 41 -3.71 -2.06 -8.42
N TRP A 42 -3.71 -0.87 -7.80
CA TRP A 42 -2.66 0.11 -8.07
C TRP A 42 -1.42 -0.02 -7.20
N THR A 43 -1.57 -0.12 -5.87
CA THR A 43 -0.42 -0.12 -4.95
C THR A 43 0.39 -1.42 -5.05
N GLY A 44 -0.26 -2.57 -4.98
CA GLY A 44 0.39 -3.87 -5.04
C GLY A 44 0.97 -4.18 -6.43
N ALA A 45 0.37 -3.66 -7.50
CA ALA A 45 0.94 -3.81 -8.84
C ALA A 45 2.34 -3.20 -8.95
N SER A 46 2.59 -2.04 -8.32
CA SER A 46 3.93 -1.44 -8.31
C SER A 46 4.99 -2.32 -7.65
N ILE A 47 4.60 -3.19 -6.72
CA ILE A 47 5.49 -4.18 -6.10
C ILE A 47 5.72 -5.35 -7.07
N GLY A 48 4.67 -5.78 -7.80
CA GLY A 48 4.73 -6.81 -8.83
C GLY A 48 5.28 -6.32 -10.17
N TRP A 49 6.46 -5.69 -10.19
CA TRP A 49 7.03 -5.05 -11.38
C TRP A 49 7.27 -5.99 -12.58
N GLY A 50 7.64 -7.25 -12.35
CA GLY A 50 8.14 -8.16 -13.40
C GLY A 50 7.25 -8.23 -14.66
N PRO A 51 5.94 -8.47 -14.55
CA PRO A 51 5.04 -8.47 -15.71
C PRO A 51 4.92 -7.12 -16.43
N MET A 52 5.08 -5.99 -15.73
CA MET A 52 5.12 -4.67 -16.38
C MET A 52 6.38 -4.50 -17.23
N GLN A 53 7.51 -5.08 -16.81
CA GLN A 53 8.71 -5.11 -17.64
C GLN A 53 8.45 -5.84 -18.95
N LEU A 54 7.82 -7.02 -18.90
CA LEU A 54 7.48 -7.80 -20.11
C LEU A 54 6.53 -7.05 -21.04
N LEU A 55 5.56 -6.33 -20.47
CA LEU A 55 4.65 -5.46 -21.22
C LEU A 55 5.41 -4.37 -21.97
N LEU A 56 6.37 -3.70 -21.32
CA LEU A 56 7.17 -2.63 -21.91
C LEU A 56 8.20 -3.16 -22.93
N GLU A 57 8.83 -4.31 -22.65
CA GLU A 57 9.73 -4.98 -23.60
C GLU A 57 8.99 -5.37 -24.88
N GLY A 58 7.77 -5.92 -24.75
CA GLY A 58 6.93 -6.31 -25.87
C GLY A 58 6.38 -5.14 -26.70
N ASP A 59 6.28 -3.95 -26.09
CA ASP A 59 5.85 -2.71 -26.76
C ASP A 59 7.04 -1.96 -27.41
N GLY A 60 8.28 -2.41 -27.19
CA GLY A 60 9.48 -1.81 -27.79
C GLY A 60 10.14 -0.69 -26.98
N ALA A 61 9.81 -0.54 -25.69
CA ALA A 61 10.45 0.46 -24.84
C ALA A 61 11.97 0.21 -24.74
N PHE A 62 12.78 1.25 -24.97
CA PHE A 62 14.25 1.19 -25.04
C PHE A 62 14.79 0.24 -26.14
N GLU A 63 14.03 0.03 -27.21
CA GLU A 63 14.47 -0.75 -28.38
C GLU A 63 15.74 -0.17 -29.02
N ASP A 64 15.95 1.14 -28.91
CA ASP A 64 17.12 1.87 -29.43
C ASP A 64 18.44 1.43 -28.78
N GLN A 65 18.39 0.80 -27.60
CA GLN A 65 19.56 0.28 -26.92
C GLN A 65 20.06 -1.04 -27.52
N CYS A 66 19.23 -1.72 -28.30
CA CYS A 66 19.60 -2.96 -28.96
C CYS A 66 20.33 -2.68 -30.26
N THR A 67 21.40 -3.44 -30.52
CA THR A 67 22.05 -3.37 -31.83
C THR A 67 21.16 -4.01 -32.91
N LYS A 68 21.25 -3.54 -34.15
CA LYS A 68 20.41 -4.00 -35.27
C LYS A 68 20.44 -5.53 -35.50
N TYR A 69 21.52 -6.19 -35.07
CA TYR A 69 21.75 -7.63 -35.30
C TYR A 69 21.42 -8.50 -34.09
N GLU A 70 21.01 -7.90 -32.98
CA GLU A 70 20.74 -8.61 -31.74
C GLU A 70 19.25 -8.99 -31.65
N PRO A 71 18.93 -10.21 -31.20
CA PRO A 71 17.54 -10.60 -30.96
C PRO A 71 16.93 -9.74 -29.85
N ARG A 72 15.63 -9.43 -29.98
CA ARG A 72 14.87 -8.65 -29.00
C ARG A 72 14.04 -9.58 -28.09
N PRO A 73 13.89 -9.26 -26.79
CA PRO A 73 14.55 -8.17 -26.07
C PRO A 73 16.05 -8.43 -25.85
N CYS A 74 16.88 -7.39 -25.97
CA CYS A 74 18.32 -7.51 -25.71
C CYS A 74 18.67 -7.21 -24.23
N PRO A 75 19.81 -7.69 -23.70
CA PRO A 75 20.21 -7.43 -22.31
C PRO A 75 20.32 -5.94 -21.96
N ALA A 76 20.68 -5.08 -22.92
CA ALA A 76 20.77 -3.64 -22.72
C ALA A 76 19.39 -3.00 -22.48
N GLN A 77 18.37 -3.41 -23.25
CA GLN A 77 16.98 -2.98 -23.10
C GLN A 77 16.43 -3.38 -21.73
N THR A 78 16.57 -4.66 -21.36
CA THR A 78 16.18 -5.18 -20.05
C THR A 78 16.87 -4.43 -18.91
N THR A 79 18.17 -4.12 -19.05
CA THR A 79 18.92 -3.37 -18.03
C THR A 79 18.37 -1.94 -17.86
N LYS A 80 17.97 -1.25 -18.94
CA LYS A 80 17.35 0.08 -18.83
C LYS A 80 16.00 0.03 -18.11
N LEU A 81 15.15 -0.94 -18.42
CA LEU A 81 13.86 -1.10 -17.75
C LEU A 81 14.01 -1.46 -16.26
N LEU A 82 15.00 -2.29 -15.90
CA LEU A 82 15.36 -2.53 -14.50
C LEU A 82 15.80 -1.24 -13.81
N ASN A 83 16.57 -0.38 -14.49
CA ASN A 83 16.94 0.92 -13.94
C ASN A 83 15.72 1.82 -13.71
N VAL A 84 14.73 1.82 -14.62
CA VAL A 84 13.47 2.58 -14.42
C VAL A 84 12.80 2.15 -13.11
N ASN A 85 12.65 0.86 -12.87
CA ASN A 85 12.09 0.36 -11.61
C ASN A 85 12.97 0.74 -10.42
N PHE A 86 14.29 0.58 -10.52
CA PHE A 86 15.21 0.96 -9.44
C PHE A 86 15.03 2.43 -9.02
N TYR A 87 14.97 3.35 -10.00
CA TYR A 87 14.68 4.76 -9.74
C TYR A 87 13.31 4.98 -9.09
N ALA A 88 12.30 4.26 -9.56
CA ALA A 88 10.96 4.32 -8.99
C ALA A 88 10.94 3.82 -7.53
N GLN A 89 11.72 2.79 -7.18
CA GLN A 89 11.80 2.26 -5.81
C GLN A 89 12.54 3.21 -4.86
N LEU A 90 13.45 4.07 -5.35
CA LEU A 90 14.13 5.06 -4.49
C LEU A 90 13.15 6.03 -3.82
N THR A 91 11.94 6.21 -4.34
CA THR A 91 10.93 7.05 -3.69
C THR A 91 10.45 6.48 -2.36
N LEU A 92 10.70 5.20 -2.06
CA LEU A 92 10.44 4.60 -0.74
C LEU A 92 11.13 5.36 0.39
N ILE A 93 12.28 5.98 0.11
CA ILE A 93 13.03 6.81 1.07
C ILE A 93 12.20 8.01 1.54
N LEU A 94 11.24 8.46 0.74
CA LEU A 94 10.33 9.57 1.06
C LEU A 94 9.14 9.16 1.96
N SER A 95 9.00 7.87 2.29
CA SER A 95 7.88 7.38 3.10
C SER A 95 7.71 8.12 4.45
N PRO A 96 8.76 8.44 5.24
CA PRO A 96 8.58 9.19 6.48
C PRO A 96 8.03 10.61 6.26
N VAL A 97 8.40 11.26 5.16
CA VAL A 97 7.89 12.60 4.80
C VAL A 97 6.40 12.53 4.54
N PHE A 98 5.93 11.48 3.84
CA PHE A 98 4.51 11.26 3.62
C PHE A 98 3.74 10.87 4.89
N GLY A 99 4.38 10.16 5.83
CA GLY A 99 3.81 9.91 7.16
C GLY A 99 3.55 11.22 7.90
N ILE A 100 4.55 12.10 7.98
CA ILE A 100 4.39 13.43 8.60
C ILE A 100 3.30 14.24 7.89
N PHE A 101 3.29 14.23 6.55
CA PHE A 101 2.27 14.94 5.78
C PHE A 101 0.86 14.40 6.06
N MET A 102 0.73 13.08 6.20
CA MET A 102 -0.54 12.44 6.55
C MET A 102 -1.02 12.80 7.95
N ASP A 103 -0.11 12.90 8.92
CA ASP A 103 -0.45 13.32 10.28
C ASP A 103 -0.89 14.80 10.33
N LEU A 104 -0.29 15.66 9.51
CA LEU A 104 -0.60 17.10 9.46
C LEU A 104 -1.89 17.43 8.70
N TYR A 105 -2.06 16.84 7.51
CA TYR A 105 -3.15 17.21 6.59
C TYR A 105 -4.28 16.17 6.52
N GLY A 106 -4.09 15.02 7.17
CA GLY A 106 -5.07 13.95 7.23
C GLY A 106 -5.18 13.10 5.96
N PRO A 107 -6.00 12.03 6.01
CA PRO A 107 -6.12 11.04 4.93
C PRO A 107 -6.80 11.56 3.66
N LEU A 108 -7.68 12.55 3.78
CA LEU A 108 -8.35 13.15 2.61
C LEU A 108 -7.34 13.86 1.70
N CYS A 109 -6.46 14.70 2.28
CA CYS A 109 -5.43 15.39 1.52
C CYS A 109 -4.47 14.40 0.84
N MET A 110 -4.07 13.35 1.56
CA MET A 110 -3.21 12.30 1.03
C MET A 110 -3.85 11.50 -0.11
N THR A 111 -5.15 11.20 -0.02
CA THR A 111 -5.87 10.51 -1.11
C THR A 111 -5.97 11.41 -2.35
N THR A 112 -6.20 12.71 -2.19
CA THR A 112 -6.16 13.68 -3.29
C THR A 112 -4.78 13.72 -3.95
N LEU A 113 -3.72 13.80 -3.15
CA LEU A 113 -2.34 13.79 -3.64
C LEU A 113 -2.02 12.49 -4.40
N SER A 114 -2.47 11.35 -3.87
CA SER A 114 -2.32 10.04 -4.54
C SER A 114 -3.00 10.04 -5.90
N THR A 115 -4.18 10.66 -6.03
CA THR A 115 -4.94 10.76 -7.28
C THR A 115 -4.21 11.62 -8.32
N VAL A 116 -3.59 12.73 -7.90
CA VAL A 116 -2.77 13.57 -8.79
C VAL A 116 -1.58 12.78 -9.31
N PHE A 117 -0.88 12.04 -8.44
CA PHE A 117 0.24 11.20 -8.82
C PHE A 117 -0.18 10.01 -9.72
N LEU A 118 -1.35 9.42 -9.49
CA LEU A 118 -1.93 8.40 -10.37
C LEU A 118 -2.09 8.92 -11.80
N ILE A 119 -2.74 10.08 -11.96
CA ILE A 119 -3.01 10.70 -13.27
C ILE A 119 -1.70 11.10 -13.95
N ALA A 120 -0.79 11.75 -13.22
CA ALA A 120 0.51 12.15 -13.76
C ALA A 120 1.38 10.95 -14.17
N GLY A 121 1.41 9.90 -13.33
CA GLY A 121 2.20 8.69 -13.55
C GLY A 121 1.71 7.90 -14.76
N PHE A 122 0.47 7.41 -14.73
CA PHE A 122 -0.05 6.61 -15.86
C PHE A 122 -0.30 7.45 -17.10
N GLY A 123 -0.67 8.73 -16.97
CA GLY A 123 -0.76 9.65 -18.10
C GLY A 123 0.60 9.85 -18.78
N GLY A 124 1.68 9.92 -18.00
CA GLY A 124 3.05 9.94 -18.49
C GLY A 124 3.45 8.64 -19.21
N VAL A 125 3.08 7.47 -18.66
CA VAL A 125 3.33 6.16 -19.33
C VAL A 125 2.60 6.10 -20.68
N ILE A 126 1.33 6.50 -20.73
CA ILE A 126 0.56 6.55 -21.98
C ILE A 126 1.26 7.47 -22.99
N LEU A 127 1.67 8.66 -22.57
CA LEU A 127 2.36 9.62 -23.44
C LEU A 127 3.73 9.09 -23.90
N ALA A 128 4.47 8.39 -23.04
CA ALA A 128 5.77 7.81 -23.36
C ALA A 128 5.63 6.75 -24.47
N VAL A 129 4.66 5.84 -24.32
CA VAL A 129 4.33 4.81 -25.31
C VAL A 129 3.78 5.42 -26.60
N ALA A 130 2.91 6.43 -26.51
CA ALA A 130 2.31 7.07 -27.68
C ALA A 130 3.31 7.81 -28.58
N ARG A 131 4.44 8.23 -28.00
CA ARG A 131 5.42 9.13 -28.64
C ARG A 131 6.81 8.52 -28.74
N ASP A 132 6.99 7.27 -28.31
CA ASP A 132 8.29 6.59 -28.24
C ASP A 132 9.35 7.40 -27.46
N ILE A 133 8.95 8.03 -26.35
CA ILE A 133 9.84 8.85 -25.51
C ILE A 133 10.20 8.06 -24.24
N ASP A 134 11.18 7.17 -24.36
CA ASP A 134 11.56 6.26 -23.27
C ASP A 134 12.03 6.97 -21.99
N VAL A 135 12.68 8.14 -22.12
CA VAL A 135 13.11 8.95 -20.96
C VAL A 135 11.92 9.35 -20.08
N LEU A 136 10.73 9.53 -20.67
CA LEU A 136 9.52 9.88 -19.93
C LEU A 136 9.06 8.75 -19.00
N LEU A 137 9.45 7.49 -19.26
CA LEU A 137 9.14 6.36 -18.38
C LEU A 137 9.77 6.55 -16.99
N TYR A 138 10.99 7.09 -16.88
CA TYR A 138 11.61 7.38 -15.57
C TYR A 138 10.77 8.34 -14.72
N ILE A 139 10.30 9.44 -15.33
CA ILE A 139 9.47 10.44 -14.65
C ILE A 139 8.10 9.87 -14.31
N SER A 140 7.52 9.10 -15.24
CA SER A 140 6.20 8.50 -15.08
C SER A 140 6.18 7.48 -13.94
N PHE A 141 7.16 6.57 -13.90
CA PHE A 141 7.26 5.58 -12.83
C PHE A 141 7.67 6.18 -11.49
N PHE A 142 8.40 7.30 -11.46
CA PHE A 142 8.58 8.07 -10.23
C PHE A 142 7.22 8.51 -9.65
N PHE A 143 6.33 9.08 -10.47
CA PHE A 143 4.98 9.46 -10.01
C PHE A 143 4.11 8.26 -9.63
N VAL A 144 4.18 7.15 -10.38
CA VAL A 144 3.49 5.90 -9.98
C VAL A 144 3.97 5.43 -8.61
N SER A 145 5.28 5.45 -8.33
CA SER A 145 5.75 5.08 -7.00
C SER A 145 5.33 6.07 -5.91
N MET A 146 5.29 7.37 -6.19
CA MET A 146 4.78 8.37 -5.25
C MET A 146 3.29 8.16 -4.93
N MET A 147 2.48 7.79 -5.93
CA MET A 147 1.09 7.35 -5.74
C MET A 147 1.04 6.11 -4.82
N THR A 148 1.90 5.11 -5.07
CA THR A 148 1.96 3.90 -4.26
C THR A 148 2.31 4.20 -2.81
N MET A 149 3.29 5.07 -2.55
CA MET A 149 3.65 5.47 -1.18
C MET A 149 2.52 6.19 -0.45
N THR A 150 1.92 7.18 -1.11
CA THR A 150 0.81 7.96 -0.52
C THR A 150 -0.41 7.07 -0.25
N THR A 151 -0.71 6.12 -1.13
CA THR A 151 -1.80 5.14 -0.94
C THR A 151 -1.47 4.13 0.16
N TYR A 152 -0.22 3.67 0.25
CA TYR A 152 0.23 2.76 1.30
C TYR A 152 0.05 3.36 2.69
N GLN A 153 0.35 4.65 2.87
CA GLN A 153 0.08 5.33 4.14
C GLN A 153 -1.42 5.39 4.47
N SER A 154 -2.28 5.53 3.46
CA SER A 154 -3.74 5.57 3.64
C SER A 154 -4.31 4.25 4.15
N ILE A 155 -3.67 3.11 3.86
CA ILE A 155 -4.05 1.79 4.40
C ILE A 155 -4.04 1.80 5.94
N ILE A 156 -3.01 2.39 6.55
CA ILE A 156 -2.86 2.45 8.00
C ILE A 156 -4.01 3.29 8.60
N GLN A 157 -4.32 4.44 7.99
CA GLN A 157 -5.40 5.32 8.42
C GLN A 157 -6.78 4.63 8.35
N VAL A 158 -7.04 3.85 7.30
CA VAL A 158 -8.27 3.06 7.21
C VAL A 158 -8.38 2.06 8.36
N GLY A 159 -7.26 1.43 8.74
CA GLY A 159 -7.21 0.56 9.92
C GLY A 159 -7.58 1.29 11.21
N MET A 160 -7.05 2.50 11.40
CA MET A 160 -7.28 3.34 12.60
C MET A 160 -8.72 3.87 12.74
N LEU A 161 -9.56 3.77 11.69
CA LEU A 161 -10.99 4.05 11.80
C LEU A 161 -11.74 3.05 12.69
N PHE A 162 -11.14 1.89 12.95
CA PHE A 162 -11.69 0.85 13.81
C PHE A 162 -10.95 0.81 15.14
N ARG A 163 -11.60 0.28 16.18
CA ARG A 163 -11.01 0.11 17.52
C ARG A 163 -10.93 -1.37 17.91
N GLY A 164 -9.95 -1.73 18.73
CA GLY A 164 -9.80 -3.07 19.30
C GLY A 164 -9.45 -4.13 18.25
N LYS A 165 -10.02 -5.33 18.38
CA LYS A 165 -9.70 -6.49 17.51
C LYS A 165 -10.00 -6.26 16.03
N THR A 166 -10.97 -5.39 15.71
CA THR A 166 -11.33 -5.09 14.31
C THR A 166 -10.25 -4.29 13.61
N GLN A 167 -9.57 -3.37 14.29
CA GLN A 167 -8.44 -2.60 13.75
C GLN A 167 -7.33 -3.54 13.25
N GLN A 168 -6.91 -4.49 14.09
CA GLN A 168 -5.87 -5.46 13.74
C GLN A 168 -6.27 -6.32 12.54
N ARG A 169 -7.55 -6.75 12.47
CA ARG A 169 -8.07 -7.54 11.34
C ARG A 169 -8.08 -6.75 10.03
N VAL A 170 -8.44 -5.47 10.07
CA VAL A 170 -8.47 -4.62 8.86
C VAL A 170 -7.05 -4.35 8.37
N ILE A 171 -6.10 -4.07 9.27
CA ILE A 171 -4.70 -3.87 8.88
C ILE A 171 -4.12 -5.16 8.28
N LEU A 172 -4.35 -6.30 8.92
CA LEU A 172 -3.91 -7.61 8.40
C LEU A 172 -4.51 -7.90 7.02
N LEU A 173 -5.81 -7.63 6.85
CA LEU A 173 -6.49 -7.79 5.56
C LEU A 173 -5.86 -6.92 4.48
N MET A 174 -5.60 -5.64 4.76
CA MET A 174 -5.03 -4.73 3.77
C MET A 174 -3.61 -5.10 3.38
N ASN A 175 -2.79 -5.58 4.32
CA ASN A 175 -1.46 -6.09 4.00
C ASN A 175 -1.53 -7.35 3.11
N ALA A 176 -2.44 -8.28 3.41
CA ALA A 176 -2.65 -9.45 2.55
C ALA A 176 -3.14 -9.06 1.14
N LEU A 177 -3.98 -8.02 1.04
CA LEU A 177 -4.43 -7.47 -0.24
C LEU A 177 -3.27 -6.81 -1.00
N LEU A 178 -2.36 -6.12 -0.31
CA LEU A 178 -1.17 -5.52 -0.91
C LEU A 178 -0.30 -6.60 -1.58
N ASP A 179 -0.02 -7.70 -0.88
CA ASP A 179 0.73 -8.82 -1.42
C ASP A 179 0.03 -9.45 -2.61
N SER A 180 -1.30 -9.63 -2.53
CA SER A 180 -2.09 -10.17 -3.64
C SER A 180 -2.06 -9.26 -4.89
N GLY A 181 -1.89 -7.95 -4.69
CA GLY A 181 -1.83 -6.97 -5.77
C GLY A 181 -0.63 -7.12 -6.69
N THR A 182 0.40 -7.86 -6.29
CA THR A 182 1.53 -8.21 -7.17
C THR A 182 1.11 -8.99 -8.42
N LEU A 183 -0.07 -9.64 -8.38
CA LEU A 183 -0.65 -10.36 -9.53
C LEU A 183 -1.35 -9.45 -10.54
N THR A 184 -1.59 -8.18 -10.22
CA THR A 184 -2.37 -7.28 -11.08
C THR A 184 -1.71 -7.07 -12.45
N TYR A 185 -0.41 -6.79 -12.49
CA TYR A 185 0.29 -6.63 -13.77
C TYR A 185 0.43 -7.94 -14.53
N LEU A 186 0.47 -9.09 -13.84
CA LEU A 186 0.39 -10.40 -14.50
C LEU A 186 -0.96 -10.58 -15.19
N GLY A 187 -2.04 -10.13 -14.55
CA GLY A 187 -3.38 -10.10 -15.15
C GLY A 187 -3.45 -9.18 -16.38
N LEU A 188 -2.88 -7.97 -16.30
CA LEU A 188 -2.82 -7.05 -17.43
C LEU A 188 -2.03 -7.64 -18.60
N TRP A 189 -0.87 -8.25 -18.30
CA TRP A 189 -0.06 -8.96 -19.29
C TRP A 189 -0.82 -10.10 -19.97
N ALA A 190 -1.50 -10.94 -19.19
CA ALA A 190 -2.32 -12.01 -19.74
C ALA A 190 -3.49 -11.48 -20.60
N ILE A 191 -4.08 -10.33 -20.24
CA ILE A 191 -5.12 -9.69 -21.05
C ILE A 191 -4.53 -9.18 -22.37
N GLN A 192 -3.37 -8.52 -22.35
CA GLN A 192 -2.70 -8.04 -23.56
C GLN A 192 -2.36 -9.19 -24.50
N ASP A 193 -1.66 -10.21 -23.99
CA ASP A 193 -1.25 -11.39 -24.75
C ASP A 193 -2.46 -12.07 -25.42
N ALA A 194 -3.55 -12.20 -24.66
CA ALA A 194 -4.72 -12.93 -25.12
C ALA A 194 -5.71 -12.10 -25.97
N SER A 195 -5.52 -10.78 -26.10
CA SER A 195 -6.39 -9.88 -26.86
C SER A 195 -5.68 -9.16 -28.02
N GLY A 196 -4.36 -9.08 -28.00
CA GLY A 196 -3.58 -8.29 -28.95
C GLY A 196 -3.83 -6.78 -28.87
N VAL A 197 -4.49 -6.31 -27.80
CA VAL A 197 -4.75 -4.88 -27.59
C VAL A 197 -3.42 -4.16 -27.33
N ARG A 198 -3.22 -3.00 -27.96
CA ARG A 198 -2.02 -2.18 -27.74
C ARG A 198 -1.92 -1.75 -26.27
N LEU A 199 -0.70 -1.73 -25.73
CA LEU A 199 -0.42 -1.37 -24.34
C LEU A 199 -1.05 -0.01 -23.97
N GLU A 200 -1.01 0.95 -24.88
CA GLU A 200 -1.57 2.29 -24.75
C GLU A 200 -3.05 2.29 -24.33
N PHE A 201 -3.88 1.44 -24.95
CA PHE A 201 -5.30 1.31 -24.63
C PHE A 201 -5.52 0.61 -23.29
N LEU A 202 -4.71 -0.41 -23.00
CA LEU A 202 -4.79 -1.15 -21.75
C LEU A 202 -4.48 -0.26 -20.55
N ILE A 203 -3.39 0.51 -20.61
CA ILE A 203 -3.00 1.45 -19.55
C ILE A 203 -4.00 2.61 -19.46
N SER A 204 -4.57 3.07 -20.58
CA SER A 204 -5.63 4.11 -20.56
C SER A 204 -6.89 3.63 -19.84
N ALA A 205 -7.36 2.41 -20.11
CA ALA A 205 -8.48 1.82 -19.40
C ALA A 205 -8.18 1.65 -17.90
N TYR A 206 -6.94 1.26 -17.59
CA TYR A 206 -6.47 1.10 -16.22
C TYR A 206 -6.42 2.43 -15.45
N LEU A 207 -5.96 3.51 -16.09
CA LEU A 207 -5.98 4.87 -15.53
C LEU A 207 -7.42 5.37 -15.31
N LEU A 208 -8.33 5.14 -16.26
CA LEU A 208 -9.73 5.54 -16.11
C LEU A 208 -10.38 4.84 -14.91
N ALA A 209 -10.21 3.52 -14.81
CA ALA A 209 -10.69 2.74 -13.67
C ALA A 209 -10.09 3.25 -12.35
N GLY A 210 -8.79 3.56 -12.33
CA GLY A 210 -8.11 4.09 -11.16
C GLY A 210 -8.66 5.44 -10.74
N THR A 211 -8.87 6.34 -11.68
CA THR A 211 -9.42 7.67 -11.42
C THR A 211 -10.81 7.58 -10.80
N CYS A 212 -11.66 6.67 -11.28
CA CYS A 212 -12.98 6.42 -10.69
C CYS A 212 -12.88 5.87 -9.25
N VAL A 213 -12.01 4.89 -9.00
CA VAL A 213 -11.86 4.26 -7.68
C VAL A 213 -11.26 5.25 -6.67
N PHE A 214 -10.21 5.98 -7.06
CA PHE A 214 -9.59 7.01 -6.21
C PHE A 214 -10.55 8.18 -5.94
N GLY A 215 -11.34 8.60 -6.94
CA GLY A 215 -12.38 9.60 -6.77
C GLY A 215 -13.48 9.16 -5.79
N ALA A 216 -13.89 7.88 -5.86
CA ALA A 216 -14.82 7.30 -4.89
C ALA A 216 -14.22 7.27 -3.47
N ALA A 217 -12.93 6.94 -3.34
CA ALA A 217 -12.22 6.97 -2.06
C ALA A 217 -12.18 8.39 -1.47
N MET A 218 -11.87 9.41 -2.29
CA MET A 218 -11.90 10.81 -1.87
C MET A 218 -13.29 11.22 -1.36
N TYR A 219 -14.34 10.86 -2.09
CA TYR A 219 -15.72 11.12 -1.66
C TYR A 219 -16.04 10.43 -0.32
N LEU A 220 -15.68 9.16 -0.17
CA LEU A 220 -15.91 8.42 1.07
C LEU A 220 -15.13 9.00 2.24
N TRP A 221 -13.89 9.45 2.05
CA TRP A 221 -13.12 10.13 3.09
C TRP A 221 -13.78 11.43 3.56
N HIS A 222 -14.28 12.23 2.61
CA HIS A 222 -15.03 13.44 2.91
C HIS A 222 -16.32 13.16 3.69
N VAL A 223 -16.96 12.02 3.42
CA VAL A 223 -18.24 11.62 4.03
C VAL A 223 -18.08 10.88 5.36
N VAL A 224 -16.97 10.15 5.56
CA VAL A 224 -16.67 9.35 6.76
C VAL A 224 -16.05 10.19 7.87
N VAL A 225 -15.23 11.18 7.54
CA VAL A 225 -14.61 12.10 8.50
C VAL A 225 -15.51 13.33 8.56
N PRO A 226 -16.48 13.40 9.49
CA PRO A 226 -17.14 14.67 9.72
C PRO A 226 -16.05 15.67 10.12
N VAL A 227 -15.97 16.79 9.39
CA VAL A 227 -15.23 17.97 9.84
C VAL A 227 -15.62 18.12 11.29
N SER A 228 -14.66 17.96 12.21
CA SER A 228 -14.89 18.17 13.64
C SER A 228 -15.45 19.58 13.75
N ALA A 229 -16.78 19.68 13.74
CA ALA A 229 -17.49 20.92 13.93
C ALA A 229 -16.94 21.40 15.26
N GLY A 230 -16.30 22.57 15.26
CA GLY A 230 -15.69 23.18 16.41
C GLY A 230 -16.73 23.50 17.48
N ALA A 231 -17.27 22.46 18.11
CA ALA A 231 -17.80 22.48 19.45
C ALA A 231 -16.54 22.59 20.33
N ASN A 232 -16.21 23.70 20.98
CA ASN A 232 -17.10 24.55 21.78
C ASN A 232 -18.09 23.73 22.65
N ASP A 233 -17.83 22.44 22.88
CA ASP A 233 -18.33 21.74 24.07
C ASP A 233 -17.42 22.16 25.23
N ASN A 234 -17.62 23.39 25.70
CA ASN A 234 -17.20 23.82 27.04
C ASN A 234 -18.05 23.16 28.13
N ASN A 235 -18.89 22.18 27.80
CA ASN A 235 -19.55 21.32 28.76
C ASN A 235 -18.59 20.17 29.07
N GLU A 236 -17.61 20.52 29.89
CA GLU A 236 -16.83 19.63 30.75
C GLU A 236 -17.80 18.71 31.50
N GLU A 237 -18.16 17.58 30.87
CA GLU A 237 -18.74 16.44 31.56
C GLU A 237 -17.67 15.95 32.52
N THR A 238 -17.77 16.45 33.75
CA THR A 238 -16.94 16.10 34.90
C THR A 238 -17.08 14.59 35.09
N THR A 239 -16.24 13.83 34.39
CA THR A 239 -16.10 12.40 34.60
C THR A 239 -15.42 12.30 35.96
N GLU A 240 -16.23 12.17 37.01
CA GLU A 240 -15.74 11.81 38.33
C GLU A 240 -14.81 10.61 38.17
N GLU A 241 -13.51 10.84 38.36
CA GLU A 241 -12.57 9.75 38.58
C GLU A 241 -13.18 8.85 39.66
N PRO A 242 -13.39 7.55 39.42
CA PRO A 242 -13.66 6.63 40.50
C PRO A 242 -12.44 6.67 41.40
N LYS A 243 -12.55 7.38 42.53
CA LYS A 243 -11.57 7.39 43.61
C LYS A 243 -11.27 5.93 43.91
N LEU A 244 -10.12 5.46 43.43
CA LEU A 244 -9.54 4.19 43.83
C LEU A 244 -9.35 4.32 45.34
N VAL A 245 -10.24 3.69 46.10
CA VAL A 245 -10.13 3.58 47.55
C VAL A 245 -8.84 2.81 47.80
N ALA A 246 -7.80 3.56 48.13
CA ALA A 246 -6.54 3.06 48.66
C ALA A 246 -6.81 2.50 50.05
N ASN A 247 -7.37 1.30 50.10
CA ASN A 247 -7.34 0.42 51.28
C ASN A 247 -6.63 -0.86 50.86
N ALA A 248 -5.32 -0.78 50.66
CA ALA A 248 -4.45 -1.95 50.66
C ALA A 248 -3.73 -1.96 52.00
N GLU A 249 -4.27 -2.78 52.90
CA GLU A 249 -3.68 -3.18 54.16
C GLU A 249 -2.19 -3.47 54.04
N GLU A 250 -1.44 -2.75 54.85
CA GLU A 250 -0.13 -3.09 55.35
C GLU A 250 -0.24 -4.42 56.12
N ARG A 251 0.09 -5.53 55.46
CA ARG A 251 0.45 -6.79 56.14
C ARG A 251 1.90 -7.11 55.84
N GLU A 252 2.77 -6.56 56.68
CA GLU A 252 4.13 -7.05 56.88
C GLU A 252 4.06 -8.51 57.35
N GLY A 253 4.38 -9.42 56.44
CA GLY A 253 4.53 -10.86 56.70
C GLY A 253 5.98 -11.26 56.52
N ASN A 254 6.72 -11.16 57.61
CA ASN A 254 8.07 -11.65 57.84
C ASN A 254 8.23 -13.12 57.40
N ILE A 255 9.07 -13.38 56.38
CA ILE A 255 9.61 -14.72 56.08
C ILE A 255 11.10 -14.58 55.74
N ASP A 256 11.93 -14.74 56.76
CA ASP A 256 13.30 -15.22 56.64
C ASP A 256 13.29 -16.69 56.18
N ARG A 257 13.99 -17.01 55.10
CA ARG A 257 14.76 -18.27 55.02
C ARG A 257 15.70 -18.33 53.80
N GLU A 258 16.98 -18.35 54.15
CA GLU A 258 18.06 -19.28 53.73
C GLU A 258 18.23 -19.62 52.24
N GLY A 259 19.49 -19.44 51.81
CA GLY A 259 19.93 -19.59 50.44
C GLY A 259 20.15 -21.02 49.96
N GLY A 260 20.25 -21.13 48.64
CA GLY A 260 20.72 -22.29 47.90
C GLY A 260 21.12 -21.87 46.48
N PRO A 261 22.20 -22.45 45.89
CA PRO A 261 22.69 -22.03 44.58
C PRO A 261 21.99 -22.75 43.41
N MET A 262 21.75 -21.96 42.34
CA MET A 262 21.46 -22.23 40.91
C MET A 262 20.99 -23.63 40.44
N PRO A 263 20.11 -23.68 39.42
CA PRO A 263 20.64 -23.91 38.07
C PRO A 263 20.02 -23.08 36.93
N LYS A 264 20.82 -23.00 35.86
CA LYS A 264 20.55 -22.45 34.53
C LYS A 264 19.21 -22.95 33.95
N GLY A 265 18.42 -22.01 33.44
CA GLY A 265 17.26 -22.29 32.60
C GLY A 265 16.78 -21.00 31.95
N ALA A 266 17.18 -20.79 30.70
CA ALA A 266 16.69 -19.70 29.87
C ALA A 266 15.20 -19.91 29.58
N ASN A 267 14.34 -19.19 30.31
CA ASN A 267 12.95 -19.02 29.95
C ASN A 267 12.74 -17.58 29.52
N PHE A 268 12.39 -17.43 28.24
CA PHE A 268 12.00 -16.21 27.58
C PHE A 268 10.69 -15.71 28.21
N THR A 269 10.78 -14.74 29.12
CA THR A 269 9.62 -14.04 29.67
C THR A 269 9.15 -12.98 28.68
N MET A 270 7.96 -13.20 28.14
CA MET A 270 7.21 -12.21 27.37
C MET A 270 6.86 -11.07 28.32
N ALA A 271 7.57 -9.95 28.18
CA ALA A 271 7.33 -8.76 28.97
C ALA A 271 5.93 -8.21 28.68
N GLU A 272 5.19 -8.10 29.77
CA GLU A 272 3.98 -7.34 30.01
C GLU A 272 3.98 -5.98 29.27
N THR A 273 3.25 -5.90 28.15
CA THR A 273 2.87 -4.62 27.53
C THR A 273 1.47 -4.27 28.01
N LYS A 274 1.42 -3.73 29.23
CA LYS A 274 0.23 -3.14 29.81
C LYS A 274 0.35 -1.62 29.72
N SER A 275 -0.69 -0.98 29.18
CA SER A 275 -1.00 0.44 29.36
C SER A 275 -0.04 1.45 28.71
N LEU A 276 -0.23 1.71 27.41
CA LEU A 276 0.08 3.02 26.84
C LEU A 276 -0.89 3.30 25.68
N ASN A 277 -2.16 3.48 26.03
CA ASN A 277 -3.15 3.91 25.06
C ASN A 277 -4.26 4.69 25.77
N ASP A 278 -3.90 5.83 26.34
CA ASP A 278 -4.79 6.96 26.59
C ASP A 278 -3.90 8.22 26.69
N ASN A 279 -4.26 9.27 25.95
CA ASN A 279 -3.59 10.59 25.84
C ASN A 279 -2.43 10.76 24.84
N LEU A 280 -2.67 10.55 23.55
CA LEU A 280 -1.84 11.15 22.50
C LEU A 280 -2.66 11.97 21.49
N TYR A 281 -3.35 12.99 21.97
CA TYR A 281 -3.54 14.24 21.21
C TYR A 281 -2.55 15.27 21.76
N LEU A 282 -1.29 15.17 21.32
CA LEU A 282 -0.28 16.19 21.63
C LEU A 282 -0.49 17.37 20.69
N ARG A 283 -1.02 18.45 21.26
CA ARG A 283 -0.94 19.81 20.74
C ARG A 283 0.55 20.20 20.76
N ILE A 284 1.23 20.10 19.62
CA ILE A 284 2.64 20.50 19.53
C ILE A 284 2.70 22.02 19.51
N GLY A 285 3.18 22.59 20.62
CA GLY A 285 3.69 23.96 20.68
C GLY A 285 5.06 24.07 20.02
N ASP A 286 5.38 25.27 19.55
CA ASP A 286 6.61 25.63 18.84
C ASP A 286 7.89 25.16 19.57
N PRO A 287 8.85 24.54 18.86
CA PRO A 287 10.19 24.35 19.41
C PRO A 287 11.10 25.53 19.00
N GLU A 288 11.49 26.35 19.98
CA GLU A 288 12.73 27.14 19.89
C GLU A 288 13.93 26.18 19.86
N ILE A 289 14.55 26.04 18.69
CA ILE A 289 15.79 25.28 18.53
C ILE A 289 16.97 26.20 18.84
N LYS A 290 17.59 26.02 20.02
CA LYS A 290 18.92 26.56 20.32
C LYS A 290 19.99 25.64 19.73
N VAL A 291 20.60 26.09 18.63
CA VAL A 291 21.75 25.43 18.00
C VAL A 291 23.02 25.75 18.79
N ASN A 292 23.61 24.74 19.43
CA ASN A 292 24.96 24.81 19.98
C ASN A 292 25.95 24.18 18.99
N THR A 293 26.70 25.00 18.28
CA THR A 293 27.78 24.57 17.38
C THR A 293 29.05 24.28 18.19
N LYS A 294 29.38 22.99 18.36
CA LYS A 294 30.75 22.57 18.69
C LYS A 294 31.47 22.18 17.40
N LYS A 295 32.55 22.93 17.14
CA LYS A 295 33.47 22.77 16.01
C LYS A 295 34.40 21.59 16.32
N SER A 296 34.24 20.46 15.64
CA SER A 296 35.23 19.38 15.64
C SER A 296 36.17 19.55 14.45
N LYS A 297 37.45 19.33 14.73
CA LYS A 297 38.62 19.48 13.85
C LYS A 297 39.22 18.08 13.77
N ASP A 298 39.26 17.49 12.59
CA ASP A 298 40.05 16.27 12.34
C ASP A 298 40.43 16.20 10.85
N ASP A 299 41.69 16.58 10.62
CA ASP A 299 42.78 15.77 10.07
C ASP A 299 42.48 14.84 8.87
N GLY A 300 43.15 15.18 7.76
CA GLY A 300 43.15 14.44 6.51
C GLY A 300 44.02 13.19 6.56
N GLN A 301 43.61 12.19 5.80
CA GLN A 301 44.38 11.00 5.54
C GLN A 301 44.21 10.59 4.07
N ASP A 302 45.28 10.77 3.31
CA ASP A 302 45.41 10.37 1.90
C ASP A 302 45.43 8.83 1.79
N VAL A 303 44.53 8.28 0.97
CA VAL A 303 44.52 6.85 0.62
C VAL A 303 44.92 6.72 -0.85
N ALA A 304 46.07 6.09 -1.06
CA ALA A 304 46.60 5.74 -2.37
C ALA A 304 45.79 4.63 -3.05
N ILE A 305 45.48 4.83 -4.33
CA ILE A 305 44.82 3.87 -5.23
C ILE A 305 45.91 3.13 -6.01
N PRO A 306 45.98 1.78 -5.99
CA PRO A 306 46.84 1.04 -6.90
C PRO A 306 46.19 0.87 -8.29
N PRO A 307 46.98 0.80 -9.38
CA PRO A 307 46.49 0.59 -10.73
C PRO A 307 46.11 -0.88 -10.94
N ASN A 308 44.93 -1.14 -11.51
CA ASN A 308 44.54 -2.49 -11.93
C ASN A 308 44.95 -2.72 -13.38
N ASP A 309 45.81 -3.72 -13.54
CA ASP A 309 46.33 -4.27 -14.78
C ASP A 309 45.25 -4.96 -15.62
N SER A 310 45.37 -4.72 -16.92
CA SER A 310 44.75 -5.47 -18.00
C SER A 310 45.23 -6.92 -18.03
N THR A 311 44.30 -7.89 -17.98
CA THR A 311 44.56 -9.25 -18.48
C THR A 311 43.41 -9.73 -19.35
N THR A 312 43.75 -9.88 -20.62
CA THR A 312 43.11 -10.69 -21.66
C THR A 312 42.91 -12.12 -21.19
N VAL A 313 41.69 -12.65 -21.34
CA VAL A 313 41.42 -14.10 -21.31
C VAL A 313 40.77 -14.47 -22.63
N ASP A 314 41.61 -14.99 -23.53
CA ASP A 314 41.20 -15.91 -24.58
C ASP A 314 40.78 -17.23 -23.95
N ASN A 315 39.67 -17.79 -24.43
CA ASN A 315 39.31 -19.23 -24.50
C ASN A 315 37.84 -19.32 -24.93
N ALA A 316 37.34 -20.30 -25.67
CA ALA A 316 37.86 -21.31 -26.58
C ALA A 316 36.57 -21.96 -27.12
N VAL A 317 36.50 -22.09 -28.44
CA VAL A 317 35.41 -22.75 -29.17
C VAL A 317 35.41 -24.25 -28.87
N ALA A 318 34.23 -24.84 -28.65
CA ALA A 318 33.96 -26.24 -28.94
C ALA A 318 32.49 -26.43 -29.40
N PRO A 319 32.24 -27.14 -30.51
CA PRO A 319 30.91 -27.51 -30.98
C PRO A 319 30.50 -28.87 -30.41
N ASN A 320 29.21 -29.07 -30.14
CA ASN A 320 28.64 -30.40 -29.92
C ASN A 320 27.24 -30.47 -30.56
N ASP A 321 27.21 -31.09 -31.73
CA ASP A 321 26.48 -32.32 -32.05
C ASP A 321 25.01 -32.44 -31.61
N GLY A 322 24.16 -32.22 -32.62
CA GLY A 322 23.06 -33.07 -33.08
C GLY A 322 22.36 -34.02 -32.11
N TYR A 323 21.04 -33.80 -31.98
CA TYR A 323 20.05 -34.88 -31.93
C TYR A 323 18.84 -34.45 -32.76
N GLY A 324 18.55 -35.22 -33.80
CA GLY A 324 17.23 -35.27 -34.42
C GLY A 324 16.40 -36.33 -33.72
N GLU A 325 15.13 -36.05 -33.49
CA GLU A 325 14.10 -37.06 -33.30
C GLU A 325 12.79 -36.55 -33.90
N ASP A 326 12.36 -37.26 -34.94
CA ASP A 326 11.01 -37.24 -35.49
C ASP A 326 10.02 -37.79 -34.45
N GLY A 327 8.87 -37.14 -34.28
CA GLY A 327 7.86 -37.55 -33.32
C GLY A 327 6.48 -37.00 -33.65
N ASP A 328 5.79 -37.73 -34.52
CA ASP A 328 4.43 -37.48 -35.02
C ASP A 328 3.35 -37.28 -33.93
N GLY A 329 2.50 -36.29 -34.18
CA GLY A 329 1.08 -36.60 -34.42
C GLY A 329 0.18 -36.93 -33.23
N ASN A 330 0.15 -36.13 -32.16
CA ASN A 330 -0.98 -36.13 -31.20
C ASN A 330 -1.31 -34.77 -30.55
N HIS A 331 -0.73 -33.65 -31.00
CA HIS A 331 -0.86 -32.35 -30.34
C HIS A 331 -2.11 -31.53 -30.68
N VAL A 332 -2.99 -31.99 -31.57
CA VAL A 332 -4.10 -31.14 -32.05
C VAL A 332 -5.32 -31.16 -31.12
N LEU A 333 -5.59 -32.24 -30.39
CA LEU A 333 -6.80 -32.34 -29.55
C LEU A 333 -6.66 -31.74 -28.13
N VAL A 334 -5.44 -31.63 -27.59
CA VAL A 334 -5.22 -30.98 -26.28
C VAL A 334 -5.29 -29.44 -26.40
N SER A 335 -5.03 -28.91 -27.59
CA SER A 335 -5.02 -27.48 -27.88
C SER A 335 -6.44 -26.87 -27.93
N GLU A 336 -7.43 -27.61 -28.42
CA GLU A 336 -8.83 -27.15 -28.50
C GLU A 336 -9.50 -27.08 -27.11
N LEU A 337 -9.18 -28.00 -26.20
CA LEU A 337 -9.74 -27.99 -24.85
C LEU A 337 -9.19 -26.85 -23.97
N SER A 338 -7.93 -26.45 -24.16
CA SER A 338 -7.32 -25.33 -23.43
C SER A 338 -7.90 -23.98 -23.85
N ILE A 339 -8.27 -23.83 -25.13
CA ILE A 339 -8.90 -22.62 -25.69
C ILE A 339 -10.32 -22.43 -25.11
N LEU A 340 -11.10 -23.51 -24.96
CA LEU A 340 -12.43 -23.44 -24.35
C LEU A 340 -12.39 -23.17 -22.84
N GLN A 341 -11.35 -23.63 -22.14
CA GLN A 341 -11.14 -23.34 -20.72
C GLN A 341 -10.67 -21.87 -20.50
N GLN A 342 -9.85 -21.35 -21.41
CA GLN A 342 -9.46 -19.94 -21.48
C GLN A 342 -10.65 -19.00 -21.77
N LEU A 343 -11.54 -19.38 -22.69
CA LEU A 343 -12.73 -18.58 -23.03
C LEU A 343 -13.72 -18.44 -21.85
N LYS A 344 -13.91 -19.49 -21.05
CA LYS A 344 -14.74 -19.43 -19.84
C LYS A 344 -14.12 -18.56 -18.74
N SER A 345 -12.79 -18.57 -18.61
CA SER A 345 -12.07 -17.72 -17.66
C SER A 345 -12.17 -16.22 -18.00
N LYS A 346 -12.06 -15.89 -19.29
CA LYS A 346 -12.17 -14.49 -19.78
C LYS A 346 -13.55 -13.87 -19.50
N GLN A 347 -14.63 -14.63 -19.67
CA GLN A 347 -15.97 -14.15 -19.33
C GLN A 347 -16.20 -14.02 -17.82
N PHE A 348 -15.60 -14.90 -17.01
CA PHE A 348 -15.72 -14.82 -15.56
C PHE A 348 -15.01 -13.59 -14.98
N LEU A 349 -13.83 -13.24 -15.49
CA LEU A 349 -13.09 -12.05 -15.05
C LEU A 349 -13.81 -10.74 -15.45
N LEU A 350 -14.34 -10.67 -16.67
CA LEU A 350 -15.17 -9.54 -17.12
C LEU A 350 -16.44 -9.41 -16.27
N LEU A 351 -17.12 -10.52 -15.95
CA LEU A 351 -18.28 -10.52 -15.07
C LEU A 351 -17.93 -10.08 -13.64
N LEU A 352 -16.75 -10.44 -13.12
CA LEU A 352 -16.27 -9.99 -11.81
C LEU A 352 -16.02 -8.47 -11.79
N VAL A 353 -15.37 -7.95 -12.84
CA VAL A 353 -15.15 -6.50 -12.99
C VAL A 353 -16.48 -5.76 -13.12
N PHE A 354 -17.36 -6.18 -14.03
CA PHE A 354 -18.69 -5.59 -14.18
C PHE A 354 -19.56 -5.72 -12.93
N TYR A 355 -19.52 -6.84 -12.22
CA TYR A 355 -20.24 -7.04 -10.96
C TYR A 355 -19.71 -6.15 -9.85
N THR A 356 -18.39 -5.91 -9.79
CA THR A 356 -17.78 -5.00 -8.82
C THR A 356 -18.20 -3.56 -9.12
N PHE A 357 -18.15 -3.14 -10.39
CA PHE A 357 -18.65 -1.82 -10.82
C PHE A 357 -20.16 -1.65 -10.56
N TYR A 358 -20.98 -2.65 -10.90
CA TYR A 358 -22.42 -2.64 -10.67
C TYR A 358 -22.78 -2.60 -9.18
N SER A 359 -22.06 -3.35 -8.35
CA SER A 359 -22.25 -3.36 -6.90
C SER A 359 -21.85 -2.03 -6.28
N CYS A 360 -20.76 -1.41 -6.75
CA CYS A 360 -20.39 -0.05 -6.32
C CYS A 360 -21.45 0.99 -6.73
N PHE A 361 -22.02 0.87 -7.94
CA PHE A 361 -23.05 1.79 -8.43
C PHE A 361 -24.37 1.67 -7.65
N ASN A 362 -24.82 0.45 -7.35
CA ASN A 362 -26.03 0.19 -6.56
C ASN A 362 -25.89 0.52 -5.06
N VAL A 363 -24.68 0.64 -4.53
CA VAL A 363 -24.45 1.08 -3.14
C VAL A 363 -24.45 2.60 -3.02
N MET A 364 -24.28 3.32 -4.15
CA MET A 364 -24.31 4.79 -4.19
C MET A 364 -25.71 5.37 -4.47
N HIS A 365 -26.67 4.54 -4.87
CA HIS A 365 -28.09 4.87 -4.98
C HIS A 365 -28.87 4.27 -3.80
#